data_AF-A0A964E922-F1
#
_entry.id   AF-A0A964E922-F1
#
_cell.length_a   1.000
_cell.length_b   1.000
_cell.length_c   1.000
_cell.angle_alpha   90.00
_cell.angle_beta   90.00
_cell.angle_gamma   90.00
#
_symmetry.space_group_name_H-M   'P 1'
#
loop_
_entity.id
_entity.type
_entity.pdbx_description
1 polymer ?
#
loop_
_entity_poly.entity_id
_entity_poly.type
_entity_poly.pdbx_seq_one_letter_code
_entity_poly.pdbx_strand_id
1 'polypeptide(L)'
;MKVLLTIVLGTIGLFWNNSFAQSEEGSNIENPNLTKRVEVVSPKKKDSKEITNKNSSVQKANPYHKTTDPVSSNNLAQPKPATRTTSVIQIEKIEYSLDNNNSSLTNLLSLIELKERVNQSGNLELLESSEYSTLLADISKLRTEFDNHVESTGIENCSTSEQSHYLAFLKEEGKEEAYKNAMAKLK
;
A
#
# COMPACT_ATOMS: atom_id res chain seq x y z
N MET A 1 42.26 -17.87 -12.15
CA MET A 1 40.99 -17.88 -12.91
C MET A 1 40.13 -16.75 -12.37
N LYS A 2 39.77 -15.78 -13.21
CA LYS A 2 38.93 -14.63 -12.85
C LYS A 2 37.47 -15.01 -13.11
N VAL A 3 36.60 -14.95 -12.11
CA VAL A 3 35.16 -15.11 -12.28
C VAL A 3 34.54 -13.73 -12.22
N LEU A 4 34.03 -13.26 -13.36
CA LEU A 4 33.29 -12.01 -13.48
C LEU A 4 31.87 -12.22 -12.94
N LEU A 5 31.51 -11.42 -11.95
CA LEU A 5 30.18 -11.29 -11.39
C LEU A 5 29.38 -10.33 -12.29
N THR A 6 28.44 -10.84 -13.07
CA THR A 6 27.53 -10.01 -13.87
C THR A 6 26.22 -9.83 -13.11
N ILE A 7 26.05 -8.65 -12.50
CA ILE A 7 24.80 -8.20 -11.90
C ILE A 7 23.90 -7.72 -13.04
N VAL A 8 22.79 -8.41 -13.28
CA VAL A 8 21.71 -7.92 -14.16
C VAL A 8 20.68 -7.23 -13.28
N LEU A 9 20.85 -5.92 -13.12
CA LEU A 9 19.81 -5.00 -12.65
C LEU A 9 18.88 -4.72 -13.82
N GLY A 10 17.84 -5.55 -13.97
CA GLY A 10 16.74 -5.32 -14.90
C GLY A 10 15.68 -4.44 -14.26
N THR A 11 15.80 -3.13 -14.44
CA THR A 11 14.73 -2.16 -14.19
C THR A 11 13.57 -2.42 -15.16
N ILE A 12 12.47 -2.98 -14.67
CA ILE A 12 11.19 -2.98 -15.39
C ILE A 12 10.63 -1.56 -15.27
N GLY A 13 11.03 -0.71 -16.21
CA GLY A 13 10.36 0.56 -16.46
C GLY A 13 9.00 0.25 -17.09
N LEU A 14 7.92 0.53 -16.36
CA LEU A 14 6.57 0.58 -16.92
C LEU A 14 6.48 1.84 -17.77
N PHE A 15 6.81 1.73 -19.04
CA PHE A 15 6.51 2.76 -20.04
C PHE A 15 5.00 2.85 -20.21
N TRP A 16 4.41 3.94 -19.72
CA TRP A 16 3.05 4.31 -20.05
C TRP A 16 3.04 4.93 -21.45
N ASN A 17 2.41 4.23 -22.40
CA ASN A 17 2.14 4.73 -23.73
C ASN A 17 1.07 5.84 -23.64
N ASN A 18 1.48 7.08 -23.88
CA ASN A 18 0.55 8.17 -24.21
C ASN A 18 0.11 8.00 -25.67
N SER A 19 -1.12 7.51 -25.89
CA SER A 19 -1.78 7.62 -27.18
C SER A 19 -2.62 8.89 -27.22
N PHE A 20 -2.07 9.86 -27.93
CA PHE A 20 -2.71 11.07 -28.43
C PHE A 20 -3.65 10.72 -29.58
N ALA A 21 -4.95 11.04 -29.49
CA ALA A 21 -5.82 11.22 -30.66
C ALA A 21 -7.09 12.01 -30.29
N GLN A 22 -7.46 12.90 -31.22
CA GLN A 22 -8.45 13.97 -31.12
C GLN A 22 -9.92 13.52 -31.06
N SER A 23 -10.70 14.43 -30.48
CA SER A 23 -12.16 14.60 -30.52
C SER A 23 -12.80 14.43 -31.90
N GLU A 24 -13.98 13.79 -31.95
CA GLU A 24 -15.18 14.30 -32.64
C GLU A 24 -16.47 13.61 -32.13
N GLU A 25 -17.44 14.46 -31.75
CA GLU A 25 -18.91 14.37 -31.79
C GLU A 25 -19.68 13.04 -31.59
N GLY A 26 -20.64 13.07 -30.64
CA GLY A 26 -22.04 12.74 -30.93
C GLY A 26 -22.67 11.48 -30.29
N SER A 27 -23.84 11.69 -29.66
CA SER A 27 -24.89 10.73 -29.23
C SER A 27 -24.55 9.83 -28.02
N ASN A 28 -25.18 10.02 -26.85
CA ASN A 28 -26.56 9.72 -26.46
C ASN A 28 -26.87 8.20 -26.54
N ILE A 29 -26.92 7.53 -25.38
CA ILE A 29 -27.99 6.62 -24.90
C ILE A 29 -27.48 5.67 -23.78
N GLU A 30 -28.32 5.60 -22.73
CA GLU A 30 -28.52 4.55 -21.72
C GLU A 30 -27.47 4.22 -20.63
N ASN A 31 -27.82 4.70 -19.43
CA ASN A 31 -27.64 4.03 -18.15
C ASN A 31 -28.14 2.57 -18.15
N PRO A 32 -27.35 1.62 -17.61
CA PRO A 32 -27.89 0.46 -16.93
C PRO A 32 -27.50 0.47 -15.44
N ASN A 33 -28.44 0.96 -14.66
CA ASN A 33 -28.86 0.48 -13.34
C ASN A 33 -28.12 -0.78 -12.81
N LEU A 34 -27.14 -0.60 -11.92
CA LEU A 34 -26.52 -1.69 -11.15
C LEU A 34 -27.18 -1.76 -9.76
N THR A 35 -28.25 -2.55 -9.66
CA THR A 35 -28.78 -3.00 -8.37
C THR A 35 -28.50 -4.49 -8.22
N LYS A 36 -27.62 -4.89 -7.29
CA LYS A 36 -27.63 -6.26 -6.73
C LYS A 36 -27.07 -6.32 -5.30
N ARG A 37 -28.03 -6.18 -4.39
CA ARG A 37 -28.27 -6.83 -3.08
C ARG A 37 -27.12 -7.50 -2.29
N VAL A 38 -27.07 -7.04 -1.04
CA VAL A 38 -26.45 -7.51 0.22
C VAL A 38 -26.50 -9.02 0.48
N GLU A 39 -25.38 -9.55 0.99
CA GLU A 39 -25.37 -10.60 2.03
C GLU A 39 -24.18 -10.38 2.99
N VAL A 40 -24.46 -10.04 4.25
CA VAL A 40 -23.46 -9.90 5.32
C VAL A 40 -23.60 -11.10 6.25
N VAL A 41 -22.57 -11.94 6.30
CA VAL A 41 -22.43 -12.98 7.34
C VAL A 41 -21.22 -12.61 8.20
N SER A 42 -21.49 -12.11 9.41
CA SER A 42 -20.45 -11.81 10.41
C SER A 42 -20.12 -13.03 11.27
N PRO A 43 -18.84 -13.37 11.51
CA PRO A 43 -18.47 -14.30 12.57
C PRO A 43 -18.22 -13.61 13.92
N LYS A 44 -18.62 -14.34 14.96
CA LYS A 44 -18.75 -14.00 16.40
C LYS A 44 -17.46 -13.55 17.10
N LYS A 45 -17.58 -12.50 17.92
CA LYS A 45 -16.66 -12.19 19.04
C LYS A 45 -16.66 -13.33 20.07
N LYS A 46 -15.48 -13.70 20.57
CA LYS A 46 -15.31 -14.48 21.80
C LYS A 46 -14.66 -13.60 22.86
N ASP A 47 -15.35 -13.49 23.98
CA ASP A 47 -14.97 -12.75 25.17
C ASP A 47 -13.82 -13.40 25.96
N SER A 48 -13.06 -12.49 26.59
CA SER A 48 -12.51 -12.54 27.95
C SER A 48 -11.55 -13.67 28.36
N LYS A 49 -10.42 -13.25 28.94
CA LYS A 49 -10.14 -13.54 30.35
C LYS A 49 -9.11 -12.58 30.97
N GLU A 50 -9.63 -11.89 31.98
CA GLU A 50 -9.00 -11.22 33.11
C GLU A 50 -8.00 -12.13 33.82
N ILE A 51 -6.81 -11.62 34.14
CA ILE A 51 -5.86 -12.30 35.06
C ILE A 51 -5.55 -11.36 36.21
N THR A 52 -6.02 -11.79 37.38
CA THR A 52 -5.89 -11.18 38.70
C THR A 52 -4.45 -11.27 39.22
N ASN A 53 -3.91 -10.14 39.67
CA ASN A 53 -2.64 -10.04 40.42
C ASN A 53 -2.76 -10.70 41.80
N LYS A 54 -1.84 -11.61 42.13
CA LYS A 54 -1.60 -12.06 43.51
C LYS A 54 -0.24 -11.56 44.00
N ASN A 55 -0.31 -10.68 44.98
CA ASN A 55 0.78 -10.26 45.86
C ASN A 55 1.53 -11.47 46.41
N SER A 56 2.86 -11.41 46.44
CA SER A 56 3.67 -12.26 47.30
C SER A 56 4.70 -11.41 48.03
N SER A 57 4.71 -11.66 49.34
CA SER A 57 5.31 -10.94 50.44
C SER A 57 6.85 -10.90 50.37
N VAL A 58 7.39 -9.73 50.72
CA VAL A 58 8.80 -9.47 50.96
C VAL A 58 9.26 -10.22 52.21
N GLN A 59 10.24 -11.12 52.06
CA GLN A 59 11.00 -11.67 53.19
C GLN A 59 12.40 -11.07 53.24
N LYS A 60 12.77 -10.62 54.44
CA LYS A 60 14.00 -9.91 54.80
C LYS A 60 15.26 -10.76 54.53
N ALA A 61 16.30 -10.06 54.08
CA ALA A 61 17.67 -10.56 53.97
C ALA A 61 18.28 -10.93 55.33
N ASN A 62 19.14 -11.94 55.34
CA ASN A 62 20.18 -12.11 56.36
C ASN A 62 21.54 -12.40 55.70
N PRO A 63 22.65 -11.95 56.29
CA PRO A 63 23.91 -11.72 55.60
C PRO A 63 24.89 -12.90 55.66
N TYR A 64 25.72 -13.00 54.61
CA TYR A 64 27.01 -13.71 54.51
C TYR A 64 27.02 -15.23 54.69
N HIS A 65 27.14 -15.94 53.56
CA HIS A 65 28.05 -17.08 53.44
C HIS A 65 28.94 -16.90 52.21
N LYS A 66 30.24 -16.91 52.44
CA LYS A 66 31.29 -16.87 51.43
C LYS A 66 31.56 -18.34 51.05
N THR A 67 31.21 -18.72 49.83
CA THR A 67 31.59 -20.03 49.27
C THR A 67 32.14 -19.81 47.87
N THR A 68 33.39 -20.19 47.73
CA THR A 68 34.20 -20.23 46.52
C THR A 68 33.77 -21.41 45.67
N ASP A 69 33.01 -21.17 44.61
CA ASP A 69 32.80 -22.15 43.53
C ASP A 69 32.94 -21.43 42.17
N PRO A 70 33.63 -22.01 41.18
CA PRO A 70 33.80 -21.40 39.87
C PRO A 70 32.44 -21.28 39.16
N VAL A 71 32.12 -20.06 38.74
CA VAL A 71 30.94 -19.72 37.96
C VAL A 71 30.93 -20.57 36.68
N SER A 72 30.05 -21.56 36.62
CA SER A 72 29.69 -22.23 35.37
C SER A 72 28.98 -21.21 34.47
N SER A 73 29.71 -20.70 33.48
CA SER A 73 29.29 -19.67 32.53
C SER A 73 28.37 -20.19 31.43
N ASN A 74 27.35 -21.00 31.77
CA ASN A 74 26.46 -21.62 30.77
C ASN A 74 24.98 -21.24 30.91
N ASN A 75 24.69 -20.03 31.38
CA ASN A 75 23.34 -19.45 31.37
C ASN A 75 23.21 -18.26 30.40
N LEU A 76 23.77 -18.38 29.20
CA LEU A 76 23.41 -17.47 28.11
C LEU A 76 22.07 -17.92 27.53
N ALA A 77 21.05 -17.07 27.65
CA ALA A 77 19.77 -17.28 26.99
C ALA A 77 20.01 -17.43 25.49
N GLN A 78 19.72 -18.61 24.93
CA GLN A 78 19.83 -18.81 23.49
C GLN A 78 18.77 -17.94 22.80
N PRO A 79 19.13 -17.15 21.78
CA PRO A 79 18.16 -16.34 21.06
C PRO A 79 17.15 -17.27 20.39
N LYS A 80 15.88 -17.18 20.79
CA LYS A 80 14.81 -17.84 20.04
C LYS A 80 14.76 -17.22 18.64
N PRO A 81 14.82 -18.01 17.56
CA PRO A 81 14.64 -17.47 16.23
C PRO A 81 13.26 -16.81 16.14
N ALA A 82 13.23 -15.55 15.72
CA ALA A 82 11.99 -14.82 15.53
C ALA A 82 11.16 -15.50 14.43
N THR A 83 10.00 -16.03 14.77
CA THR A 83 9.05 -16.54 13.79
C THR A 83 8.40 -15.33 13.11
N ARG A 84 8.81 -15.00 11.89
CA ARG A 84 8.08 -14.03 11.06
C ARG A 84 6.82 -14.72 10.55
N THR A 85 5.66 -14.31 11.08
CA THR A 85 4.36 -14.66 10.50
C THR A 85 4.20 -13.85 9.22
N THR A 86 4.70 -14.33 8.09
CA THR A 86 4.34 -13.77 6.77
C THR A 86 2.92 -14.23 6.47
N SER A 87 1.94 -13.37 6.75
CA SER A 87 0.59 -13.52 6.24
C SER A 87 0.66 -13.50 4.71
N VAL A 88 0.36 -14.63 4.07
CA VAL A 88 0.25 -14.72 2.62
C VAL A 88 -0.99 -13.93 2.22
N ILE A 89 -0.81 -12.87 1.44
CA ILE A 89 -1.92 -12.12 0.85
C ILE A 89 -2.49 -12.98 -0.27
N GLN A 90 -3.68 -13.54 -0.09
CA GLN A 90 -4.39 -14.29 -1.13
C GLN A 90 -5.47 -13.40 -1.73
N ILE A 91 -5.40 -13.19 -3.05
CA ILE A 91 -6.42 -12.52 -3.84
C ILE A 91 -6.83 -13.46 -4.97
N GLU A 92 -8.13 -13.75 -5.03
CA GLU A 92 -8.71 -14.67 -6.01
C GLU A 92 -9.41 -13.93 -7.17
N LYS A 93 -9.87 -12.69 -6.94
CA LYS A 93 -10.50 -11.85 -7.96
C LYS A 93 -10.22 -10.37 -7.74
N ILE A 94 -10.29 -9.62 -8.82
CA ILE A 94 -10.20 -8.15 -8.82
C ILE A 94 -11.62 -7.59 -8.83
N GLU A 95 -12.05 -7.03 -7.71
CA GLU A 95 -13.32 -6.33 -7.61
C GLU A 95 -13.15 -5.01 -6.86
N TYR A 96 -13.75 -3.97 -7.44
CA TYR A 96 -13.81 -2.63 -6.85
C TYR A 96 -15.02 -1.89 -7.40
N SER A 97 -15.41 -0.84 -6.69
CA SER A 97 -16.44 0.10 -7.12
C SER A 97 -15.90 1.52 -6.95
N LEU A 98 -16.14 2.37 -7.94
CA LEU A 98 -15.85 3.79 -7.83
C LEU A 98 -17.01 4.49 -7.14
N ASP A 99 -16.71 5.25 -6.08
CA ASP A 99 -17.70 6.08 -5.41
C ASP A 99 -17.67 7.48 -6.01
N ASN A 100 -18.78 7.91 -6.59
CA ASN A 100 -18.92 9.23 -7.20
C ASN A 100 -18.93 10.36 -6.16
N ASN A 101 -19.10 10.04 -4.87
CA ASN A 101 -18.99 11.02 -3.78
C ASN A 101 -17.54 11.23 -3.31
N ASN A 102 -16.62 10.33 -3.71
CA ASN A 102 -15.21 10.45 -3.38
C ASN A 102 -14.48 11.32 -4.42
N SER A 103 -13.45 12.04 -3.97
CA SER A 103 -12.56 12.74 -4.89
C SER A 103 -11.81 11.77 -5.81
N SER A 104 -11.40 12.23 -6.99
CA SER A 104 -10.57 11.43 -7.90
C SER A 104 -9.30 10.91 -7.21
N LEU A 105 -8.69 11.70 -6.31
CA LEU A 105 -7.56 11.24 -5.49
C LEU A 105 -7.93 10.06 -4.58
N THR A 106 -9.07 10.13 -3.88
CA THR A 106 -9.47 9.07 -2.93
C THR A 106 -9.74 7.74 -3.67
N ASN A 107 -10.45 7.82 -4.80
CA ASN A 107 -10.68 6.66 -5.66
C ASN A 107 -9.35 6.13 -6.22
N LEU A 108 -8.45 7.02 -6.69
CA LEU A 108 -7.14 6.65 -7.23
C LEU A 108 -6.30 5.87 -6.20
N LEU A 109 -6.18 6.38 -4.97
CA LEU A 109 -5.38 5.73 -3.93
C LEU A 109 -5.92 4.34 -3.59
N SER A 110 -7.25 4.19 -3.54
CA SER A 110 -7.90 2.89 -3.30
C SER A 110 -7.57 1.87 -4.40
N LEU A 111 -7.54 2.31 -5.67
CA LEU A 111 -7.19 1.43 -6.79
C LEU A 111 -5.70 1.10 -6.83
N ILE A 112 -4.81 2.04 -6.50
CA ILE A 112 -3.37 1.79 -6.39
C ILE A 112 -3.10 0.75 -5.30
N GLU A 113 -3.74 0.86 -4.13
CA GLU A 113 -3.64 -0.15 -3.07
C GLU A 113 -4.11 -1.52 -3.56
N LEU A 114 -5.25 -1.59 -4.27
CA LEU A 114 -5.71 -2.85 -4.85
C LEU A 114 -4.69 -3.43 -5.84
N LYS A 115 -4.14 -2.61 -6.75
CA LYS A 115 -3.10 -3.02 -7.69
C LYS A 115 -1.88 -3.58 -6.95
N GLU A 116 -1.42 -2.91 -5.89
CA GLU A 116 -0.28 -3.39 -5.08
C GLU A 116 -0.57 -4.74 -4.43
N ARG A 117 -1.76 -4.92 -3.83
CA ARG A 117 -2.13 -6.20 -3.23
C ARG A 117 -2.23 -7.31 -4.27
N VAL A 118 -2.75 -7.03 -5.47
CA VAL A 118 -2.80 -8.01 -6.58
C VAL A 118 -1.38 -8.41 -6.97
N ASN A 119 -0.47 -7.45 -7.15
CA ASN A 119 0.94 -7.73 -7.44
C ASN A 119 1.63 -8.55 -6.34
N GLN A 120 1.33 -8.25 -5.07
CA GLN A 120 1.89 -8.96 -3.91
C GLN A 120 1.31 -10.37 -3.73
N SER A 121 0.12 -10.65 -4.28
CA SER A 121 -0.50 -11.98 -4.19
C SER A 121 0.26 -13.07 -4.95
N GLY A 122 1.06 -12.68 -5.96
CA GLY A 122 1.77 -13.62 -6.83
C GLY A 122 0.84 -14.43 -7.75
N ASN A 123 -0.45 -14.10 -7.83
CA ASN A 123 -1.40 -14.76 -8.71
C ASN A 123 -1.25 -14.24 -10.16
N LEU A 124 -0.50 -14.98 -10.97
CA LEU A 124 -0.20 -14.60 -12.36
C LEU A 124 -1.44 -14.55 -13.25
N GLU A 125 -2.43 -15.42 -13.03
CA GLU A 125 -3.68 -15.43 -13.81
C GLU A 125 -4.43 -14.10 -13.64
N LEU A 126 -4.41 -13.53 -12.44
CA LEU A 126 -4.98 -12.21 -12.21
C LEU A 126 -4.20 -11.11 -12.94
N LEU A 127 -2.86 -11.17 -12.95
CA LEU A 127 -2.04 -10.15 -13.63
C LEU A 127 -2.23 -10.15 -15.16
N GLU A 128 -2.59 -11.29 -15.74
CA GLU A 128 -2.87 -11.44 -17.17
C GLU A 128 -4.36 -11.27 -17.52
N SER A 129 -5.22 -11.08 -16.51
CA SER A 129 -6.67 -10.95 -16.69
C SER A 129 -7.09 -9.63 -17.34
N SER A 130 -8.27 -9.65 -17.96
CA SER A 130 -8.90 -8.44 -18.49
C SER A 130 -9.23 -7.44 -17.39
N GLU A 131 -9.57 -7.93 -16.21
CA GLU A 131 -9.96 -7.16 -15.03
C GLU A 131 -8.77 -6.38 -14.47
N TYR A 132 -7.57 -6.96 -14.51
CA TYR A 132 -6.35 -6.22 -14.16
C TYR A 132 -6.02 -5.15 -15.19
N SER A 133 -6.23 -5.44 -16.48
CA SER A 133 -6.08 -4.42 -17.54
C SER A 133 -7.07 -3.26 -17.35
N THR A 134 -8.33 -3.55 -16.98
CA THR A 134 -9.33 -2.54 -16.64
C THR A 134 -8.93 -1.74 -15.40
N LEU A 135 -8.42 -2.39 -14.35
CA LEU A 135 -7.90 -1.73 -13.15
C LEU A 135 -6.80 -0.73 -13.50
N LEU A 136 -5.84 -1.12 -14.35
CA LEU A 136 -4.76 -0.23 -14.78
C LEU A 136 -5.29 0.95 -15.61
N ALA A 137 -6.28 0.73 -16.48
CA ALA A 137 -6.92 1.79 -17.25
C ALA A 137 -7.67 2.79 -16.36
N ASP A 138 -8.40 2.31 -15.35
CA ASP A 138 -9.13 3.17 -14.41
C ASP A 138 -8.17 3.97 -13.53
N ILE A 139 -7.07 3.38 -13.06
CA ILE A 139 -5.98 4.10 -12.37
C ILE A 139 -5.44 5.21 -13.27
N SER A 140 -5.18 4.92 -14.55
CA SER A 140 -4.69 5.92 -15.50
C SER A 140 -5.67 7.09 -15.68
N LYS A 141 -6.96 6.77 -15.80
CA LYS A 141 -8.01 7.76 -15.97
C LYS A 141 -8.12 8.67 -14.74
N LEU A 142 -8.27 8.08 -13.55
CA LEU A 142 -8.36 8.84 -12.29
C LEU A 142 -7.10 9.66 -12.03
N ARG A 143 -5.93 9.15 -12.44
CA ARG A 143 -4.68 9.90 -12.34
C ARG A 143 -4.68 11.14 -13.21
N THR A 144 -5.14 11.01 -14.46
CA THR A 144 -5.27 12.14 -15.38
C THR A 144 -6.27 13.17 -14.86
N GLU A 145 -7.41 12.72 -14.34
CA GLU A 145 -8.41 13.61 -13.72
C GLU A 145 -7.84 14.35 -12.51
N PHE A 146 -7.08 13.67 -11.65
CA PHE A 146 -6.41 14.30 -10.52
C PHE A 146 -5.36 15.33 -10.95
N ASP A 147 -4.49 14.99 -11.90
CA ASP A 147 -3.46 15.90 -12.39
C ASP A 147 -4.11 17.16 -13.03
N ASN A 148 -5.15 16.97 -13.85
CA ASN A 148 -5.92 18.07 -14.43
C ASN A 148 -6.60 18.95 -13.37
N HIS A 149 -7.12 18.34 -12.30
CA HIS A 149 -7.71 19.08 -11.18
C HIS A 149 -6.67 19.98 -10.50
N VAL A 150 -5.47 19.45 -10.21
CA VAL A 150 -4.40 20.21 -9.57
C VAL A 150 -3.88 21.32 -10.49
N GLU A 151 -3.71 21.03 -11.79
CA GLU A 151 -3.22 22.00 -12.76
C GLU A 151 -4.21 23.14 -13.01
N SER A 152 -5.50 22.84 -13.08
CA SER A 152 -6.56 23.85 -13.26
C SER A 152 -6.80 24.69 -12.02
N THR A 153 -6.72 24.09 -10.83
CA THR A 153 -6.91 24.78 -9.55
C THR A 153 -5.67 25.59 -9.15
N GLY A 154 -4.48 25.15 -9.59
CA GLY A 154 -3.20 25.62 -9.08
C GLY A 154 -2.83 24.85 -7.80
N ILE A 155 -1.60 24.33 -7.76
CA ILE A 155 -1.12 23.48 -6.65
C ILE A 155 -1.16 24.19 -5.30
N GLU A 156 -0.88 25.50 -5.29
CA GLU A 156 -0.94 26.37 -4.11
C GLU A 156 -2.33 26.47 -3.48
N ASN A 157 -3.39 26.21 -4.26
CA ASN A 157 -4.78 26.25 -3.82
C ASN A 157 -5.34 24.86 -3.48
N CYS A 158 -4.59 23.79 -3.73
CA CYS A 158 -4.99 22.42 -3.41
C CYS A 158 -4.77 22.12 -1.93
N SER A 159 -5.42 21.08 -1.40
CA SER A 159 -5.16 20.64 -0.02
C SER A 159 -3.73 20.11 0.14
N THR A 160 -3.19 20.13 1.36
CA THR A 160 -1.84 19.58 1.64
C THR A 160 -1.69 18.12 1.22
N SER A 161 -2.78 17.34 1.31
CA SER A 161 -2.80 15.95 0.85
C SER A 161 -2.61 15.87 -0.67
N GLU A 162 -3.37 16.64 -1.43
CA GLU A 162 -3.29 16.68 -2.89
C GLU A 162 -1.94 17.21 -3.36
N GLN A 163 -1.43 18.28 -2.74
CA GLN A 163 -0.09 18.80 -3.00
C GLN A 163 0.97 17.71 -2.85
N SER A 164 0.93 16.97 -1.73
CA SER A 164 1.91 15.92 -1.43
C SER A 164 1.86 14.77 -2.45
N HIS A 165 0.66 14.33 -2.82
CA HIS A 165 0.48 13.23 -3.77
C HIS A 165 0.88 13.63 -5.19
N TYR A 166 0.47 14.81 -5.65
CA TYR A 166 0.87 15.33 -6.95
C TYR A 166 2.39 15.44 -7.07
N LEU A 167 3.06 15.98 -6.04
CA LEU A 167 4.52 16.05 -6.01
C LEU A 167 5.19 14.67 -5.99
N ALA A 168 4.66 13.72 -5.21
CA ALA A 168 5.16 12.34 -5.19
C ALA A 168 5.06 11.70 -6.57
N PHE A 169 3.92 11.86 -7.23
CA PHE A 169 3.69 11.35 -8.55
C PHE A 169 4.61 11.94 -9.62
N LEU A 170 4.80 13.27 -9.62
CA LEU A 170 5.76 13.90 -10.53
C LEU A 170 7.18 13.36 -10.35
N LYS A 171 7.55 13.03 -9.11
CA LYS A 171 8.85 12.44 -8.79
C LYS A 171 8.96 10.99 -9.28
N GLU A 172 7.92 10.18 -9.08
CA GLU A 172 7.88 8.78 -9.54
C GLU A 172 7.93 8.67 -11.06
N GLU A 173 7.31 9.61 -11.77
CA GLU A 173 7.32 9.69 -13.24
C GLU A 173 8.59 10.34 -13.82
N GLY A 174 9.49 10.83 -12.97
CA GLY A 174 10.71 11.50 -13.41
C GLY A 174 10.50 12.89 -14.05
N LYS A 175 9.35 13.53 -13.80
CA LYS A 175 9.02 14.88 -14.29
C LYS A 175 9.66 15.97 -13.42
N GLU A 176 11.00 16.00 -13.40
CA GLU A 176 11.77 16.83 -12.47
C GLU A 176 11.51 18.34 -12.61
N GLU A 177 11.35 18.84 -13.84
CA GLU A 177 11.06 20.26 -14.09
C GLU A 177 9.69 20.66 -13.56
N ALA A 178 8.66 19.86 -13.84
CA ALA A 178 7.31 20.08 -13.33
C ALA A 178 7.31 20.04 -11.79
N TYR A 179 8.03 19.10 -11.18
CA TYR A 179 8.18 19.00 -9.72
C TYR A 179 8.80 20.27 -9.13
N LYS A 180 9.91 20.77 -9.71
CA LYS A 180 10.57 22.00 -9.25
C LYS A 180 9.66 23.21 -9.38
N ASN A 181 8.94 23.33 -10.50
CA ASN A 181 8.00 24.42 -10.74
C ASN A 181 6.84 24.39 -9.73
N ALA A 182 6.27 23.21 -9.49
CA ALA A 182 5.22 23.00 -8.50
C ALA A 182 5.71 23.35 -7.08
N MET A 183 6.89 22.86 -6.67
CA MET A 183 7.51 23.19 -5.39
C MET A 183 7.81 24.68 -5.21
N ALA A 184 8.14 25.40 -6.29
CA ALA A 184 8.41 26.83 -6.21
C ALA A 184 7.14 27.66 -5.90
N LYS A 185 5.95 27.17 -6.32
CA LYS A 185 4.66 27.82 -6.03
C LYS A 185 4.19 27.62 -4.58
N LEU A 186 4.73 26.63 -3.88
CA LEU A 186 4.36 26.30 -2.49
C LEU A 186 5.26 26.97 -1.44
N LYS A 187 6.24 27.78 -1.86
CA LYS A 187 7.17 28.49 -0.97
C LYS A 187 6.65 29.88 -0.62
#